data_AF-A0A081GK42-F1
#
_entry.id   AF-A0A081GK42-F1
#
_cell.length_a   1.000
_cell.length_b   1.000
_cell.length_c   1.000
_cell.angle_alpha   90.00
_cell.angle_beta   90.00
_cell.angle_gamma   90.00
#
_symmetry.space_group_name_H-M   'P 1'
#
loop_
_entity.id
_entity.type
_entity.pdbx_description
1 polymer ?
#
loop_
_entity_poly.entity_id
_entity_poly.type
_entity_poly.pdbx_seq_one_letter_code
_entity_poly.pdbx_strand_id
1 'polypeptide(L)' 'MKTIDDHIEKDKVEIESAKADGNLGKVRHLEEELKALNEYKEHHPEDSHDPTALEVYCDLNPEAPECRVYDD' A
#
# COMPACT_ATOMS: atom_id res chain seq x y z
N MET A 1 2.76 5.91 -8.88
CA MET A 1 2.84 4.93 -9.99
C MET A 1 1.76 5.25 -11.00
N LYS A 2 1.56 4.42 -12.02
CA LYS A 2 0.34 4.47 -12.83
C LYS A 2 -0.71 3.47 -12.34
N THR A 3 -0.27 2.31 -11.84
CA THR A 3 -1.15 1.25 -11.34
C THR A 3 -0.65 0.69 -10.01
N ILE A 4 -1.53 0.03 -9.25
CA ILE A 4 -1.17 -0.70 -8.03
C ILE A 4 -0.17 -1.82 -8.30
N ASP A 5 -0.24 -2.46 -9.49
CA ASP A 5 0.71 -3.50 -9.88
C ASP A 5 2.11 -2.97 -10.13
N ASP A 6 2.22 -1.80 -10.78
CA ASP A 6 3.51 -1.11 -10.93
C ASP A 6 4.09 -0.76 -9.56
N HIS A 7 3.23 -0.39 -8.60
CA HIS A 7 3.64 -0.07 -7.22
C HIS A 7 4.25 -1.28 -6.52
N ILE A 8 3.46 -2.35 -6.45
CA ILE A 8 3.82 -3.62 -5.83
C ILE A 8 5.15 -4.16 -6.41
N GLU A 9 5.35 -4.07 -7.73
CA GLU A 9 6.58 -4.57 -8.34
C GLU A 9 7.79 -3.71 -7.99
N LYS A 10 7.65 -2.38 -7.95
CA LYS A 10 8.75 -1.52 -7.52
C LYS A 10 9.11 -1.75 -6.06
N ASP A 11 8.14 -1.92 -5.17
CA ASP A 11 8.42 -2.15 -3.74
C ASP A 11 9.21 -3.44 -3.55
N LYS A 12 8.88 -4.51 -4.28
CA LYS A 12 9.68 -5.75 -4.28
C LYS A 12 11.13 -5.50 -4.70
N VAL A 13 11.35 -4.72 -5.75
CA VAL A 13 12.71 -4.37 -6.21
C VAL A 13 13.44 -3.51 -5.17
N GLU A 14 12.76 -2.52 -4.59
CA GLU A 14 13.34 -1.64 -3.57
C GLU A 14 13.64 -2.37 -2.26
N ILE A 15 12.85 -3.38 -1.89
CA ILE A 15 13.13 -4.26 -0.75
C ILE A 15 14.47 -4.98 -0.96
N GLU A 16 14.69 -5.58 -2.13
CA GLU A 16 15.95 -6.29 -2.41
C GLU A 16 17.16 -5.34 -2.43
N SER A 17 16.99 -4.14 -2.98
CA SER A 17 18.03 -3.08 -2.90
C SER A 17 18.31 -2.68 -1.46
N ALA A 18 17.26 -2.44 -0.66
CA ALA A 18 17.39 -2.04 0.74
C ALA A 18 18.04 -3.14 1.60
N LYS A 19 17.75 -4.42 1.32
CA LYS A 19 18.43 -5.57 1.93
C LYS A 19 19.92 -5.58 1.61
N ALA A 20 20.28 -5.37 0.34
CA ALA A 20 21.69 -5.32 -0.09
C ALA A 20 22.46 -4.17 0.57
N ASP A 21 21.81 -3.03 0.76
CA ASP A 21 22.38 -1.86 1.43
C ASP A 21 22.40 -1.95 2.96
N GLY A 22 21.83 -3.02 3.54
CA GLY A 22 21.69 -3.19 4.99
C GLY A 22 20.69 -2.21 5.64
N ASN A 23 19.82 -1.57 4.85
CA ASN A 23 18.83 -0.62 5.33
C ASN A 23 17.56 -1.33 5.83
N LEU A 24 17.67 -1.96 6.99
CA LEU A 24 16.58 -2.74 7.60
C LEU A 24 15.33 -1.91 7.92
N GLY A 25 15.49 -0.60 8.19
CA GLY A 25 14.36 0.30 8.43
C GLY A 25 13.50 0.48 7.18
N LYS A 26 14.15 0.66 6.01
CA LYS A 26 13.47 0.74 4.72
C LYS A 26 12.82 -0.60 4.33
N VAL A 27 13.49 -1.73 4.59
CA VAL A 27 12.92 -3.07 4.35
C VAL A 27 11.60 -3.23 5.09
N ARG A 28 11.56 -2.97 6.40
CA ARG A 28 10.33 -3.11 7.18
C ARG A 28 9.20 -2.21 6.65
N HIS A 29 9.52 -0.95 6.35
CA HIS A 29 8.54 -0.01 5.83
C HIS A 29 7.90 -0.51 4.52
N LEU A 30 8.73 -0.95 3.56
CA LEU A 30 8.25 -1.45 2.27
C LEU A 30 7.52 -2.80 2.40
N GLU A 31 7.91 -3.66 3.34
CA GLU A 31 7.18 -4.91 3.60
C GLU A 31 5.78 -4.65 4.20
N GLU A 32 5.65 -3.66 5.07
CA GLU A 32 4.36 -3.21 5.61
C GLU A 32 3.48 -2.58 4.51
N GLU A 33 4.05 -1.74 3.66
CA GLU A 33 3.37 -1.12 2.51
C GLU A 33 2.91 -2.18 1.50
N LEU A 34 3.80 -3.11 1.12
CA LEU A 34 3.48 -4.20 0.21
C LEU A 34 2.32 -5.05 0.74
N LYS A 35 2.28 -5.33 2.03
CA LYS A 35 1.15 -6.05 2.64
C LYS A 35 -0.15 -5.26 2.48
N ALA A 36 -0.14 -3.97 2.80
CA ALA A 36 -1.30 -3.10 2.71
C ALA A 36 -1.82 -2.94 1.28
N LEU A 37 -0.92 -2.79 0.30
CA LEU A 37 -1.27 -2.70 -1.13
C LEU A 37 -1.88 -4.00 -1.65
N ASN A 38 -1.38 -5.16 -1.23
CA ASN A 38 -1.98 -6.44 -1.63
C ASN A 38 -3.39 -6.61 -1.04
N GLU A 39 -3.59 -6.25 0.23
CA GLU A 39 -4.92 -6.31 0.88
C GLU A 39 -5.91 -5.33 0.21
N TYR A 40 -5.49 -4.10 -0.08
CA TYR A 40 -6.29 -3.16 -0.87
C TYR A 40 -6.65 -3.74 -2.25
N LYS A 41 -5.70 -4.33 -2.96
CA LYS A 41 -5.96 -4.95 -4.27
C LYS A 41 -6.98 -6.10 -4.18
N GLU A 42 -6.95 -6.88 -3.10
CA GLU A 42 -7.92 -7.95 -2.85
C GLU A 42 -9.33 -7.41 -2.59
N HIS A 43 -9.45 -6.27 -1.90
CA HIS A 43 -10.73 -5.59 -1.68
C HIS A 43 -11.26 -4.89 -2.94
N HIS A 44 -10.37 -4.44 -3.83
CA HIS A 44 -10.69 -3.66 -5.04
C HIS A 44 -10.20 -4.34 -6.34
N PRO A 45 -10.67 -5.56 -6.68
CA PRO A 45 -10.12 -6.35 -7.78
C PRO A 45 -10.31 -5.75 -9.19
N GLU A 46 -11.32 -4.90 -9.35
CA GLU A 46 -11.61 -4.20 -10.62
C GLU A 46 -10.90 -2.84 -10.71
N ASP A 47 -10.22 -2.43 -9.64
CA ASP A 47 -9.50 -1.17 -9.59
C ASP A 47 -8.01 -1.38 -9.81
N SER A 48 -7.49 -0.72 -10.84
CA SER A 48 -6.09 -0.83 -11.25
C SER A 48 -5.28 0.41 -10.92
N HIS A 49 -5.89 1.49 -10.40
CA HIS A 49 -5.14 2.70 -10.08
C HIS A 49 -4.15 2.45 -8.93
N ASP A 50 -3.15 3.31 -8.81
CA ASP A 50 -2.24 3.30 -7.67
C ASP A 50 -2.87 4.09 -6.51
N PRO A 51 -3.30 3.42 -5.43
CA PRO A 51 -4.01 4.09 -4.35
C PRO A 51 -3.08 5.01 -3.58
N THR A 52 -3.63 6.11 -3.12
CA THR A 52 -2.96 6.99 -2.16
C THR A 52 -2.87 6.31 -0.80
N ALA A 53 -1.92 6.76 0.02
CA ALA A 53 -1.78 6.27 1.39
C ALA A 53 -3.07 6.43 2.23
N LEU A 54 -3.88 7.46 1.95
CA LEU A 54 -5.16 7.66 2.64
C LEU A 54 -6.21 6.64 2.19
N GLU A 55 -6.29 6.33 0.89
CA GLU A 55 -7.21 5.31 0.37
C GLU A 55 -6.88 3.93 0.96
N VAL A 56 -5.61 3.54 0.97
CA VAL A 56 -5.16 2.29 1.62
C VAL A 56 -5.46 2.33 3.12
N TYR A 57 -5.18 3.44 3.80
CA TYR A 57 -5.43 3.55 5.24
C TYR A 57 -6.92 3.42 5.58
N CYS A 58 -7.79 4.10 4.84
CA CYS A 58 -9.23 4.08 5.09
C CYS A 58 -9.89 2.77 4.71
N ASP A 59 -9.37 2.08 3.69
CA ASP A 59 -9.78 0.71 3.37
C ASP A 59 -9.50 -0.26 4.53
N LEU A 60 -8.30 -0.18 5.12
CA LEU A 60 -7.89 -1.02 6.24
C LEU A 60 -8.45 -0.56 7.61
N ASN A 61 -8.89 0.69 7.72
CA ASN A 61 -9.34 1.32 8.96
C ASN A 61 -10.60 2.18 8.73
N PRO A 62 -11.73 1.60 8.30
CA PRO A 62 -12.93 2.36 7.92
C PRO A 62 -13.52 3.17 9.08
N GLU A 63 -13.30 2.72 10.32
CA GLU A 63 -13.78 3.39 11.53
C GLU A 63 -12.89 4.56 12.00
N ALA A 64 -11.74 4.79 11.35
CA ALA A 64 -10.86 5.90 11.70
C ALA A 64 -11.58 7.24 11.46
N PRO A 65 -11.39 8.26 12.33
CA PRO A 65 -12.08 9.55 12.19
C PRO A 65 -11.96 10.21 10.82
N GLU A 66 -10.80 10.06 10.18
CA GLU A 66 -10.47 10.60 8.86
C GLU A 66 -11.15 9.84 7.72
N CYS A 67 -11.73 8.67 7.99
CA CYS A 67 -12.28 7.73 7.02
C CYS A 67 -13.81 7.58 7.10
N ARG A 68 -14.44 8.16 8.12
CA ARG A 68 -15.89 8.11 8.28
C ARG A 68 -16.58 8.92 7.20
N VAL A 69 -17.34 8.24 6.37
CA VAL A 69 -18.30 8.84 5.44
C VAL A 69 -19.68 8.82 6.11
N TYR A 70 -20.31 9.98 6.21
CA TYR A 70 -21.66 10.10 6.76
C TYR A 70 -22.64 10.20 5.61
N ASP A 71 -23.59 9.28 5.54
CA ASP A 71 -24.72 9.38 4.61
C ASP A 71 -25.69 10.46 5.13
N ASP A 72 -25.92 11.52 4.34
CA ASP A 72 -26.85 12.63 4.63
C ASP A 72 -28.32 12.18 4.67
#